data_AF-A0A3N6FME8-F1
#
_entry.id   AF-A0A3N6FME8-F1
#
_cell.length_a   1.000
_cell.length_b   1.000
_cell.length_c   1.000
_cell.angle_alpha   90.00
_cell.angle_beta   90.00
_cell.angle_gamma   90.00
#
_symmetry.space_group_name_H-M   'P 1'
#
loop_
_entity.id
_entity.type
_entity.pdbx_description
1 polymer ?
#
loop_
_entity_poly.entity_id
_entity_poly.type
_entity_poly.pdbx_seq_one_letter_code
_entity_poly.pdbx_strand_id
1 'polypeptide(L)'
;MAPLLDDARREGRTVVALSEYGITRVDRPVDINRALRRAGLLEVHTQDGMEYLDPMASRAFAVADHQLAHIYVRRPEDLEATREALRDLQGIEQLLDDEGKKAHGLDHPRSGELVAVADPDAWFTYYYWLDDARAPDFAQLVEIHRKPGYDPVELFLDPQDPYVRVKAATAVARKKLGMRYRMAVVPLDPSPIRGSHGRLPQSDEEGPLILCSTPHAFTGPVRATEVKSLLLQLAGLH
;
A
#
# COMPACT_ATOMS: atom_id res chain seq x y z
N MET A 1 -6.26 16.18 -20.24
CA MET A 1 -6.77 15.01 -20.99
C MET A 1 -7.33 15.36 -22.37
N ALA A 2 -8.03 16.50 -22.56
CA ALA A 2 -8.71 16.79 -23.83
C ALA A 2 -7.88 16.57 -25.12
N PRO A 3 -6.61 17.03 -25.23
CA PRO A 3 -5.83 16.80 -26.45
C PRO A 3 -5.63 15.32 -26.80
N LEU A 4 -5.42 14.47 -25.79
CA LEU A 4 -5.25 13.02 -25.97
C LEU A 4 -6.53 12.35 -26.47
N LEU A 5 -7.69 12.80 -25.96
CA LEU A 5 -8.99 12.28 -26.37
C LEU A 5 -9.35 12.73 -27.79
N ASP A 6 -9.01 13.97 -28.15
CA ASP A 6 -9.22 14.50 -29.50
C ASP A 6 -8.37 13.75 -30.53
N ASP A 7 -7.12 13.46 -30.20
CA ASP A 7 -6.22 12.65 -31.02
C ASP A 7 -6.76 11.23 -31.20
N ALA A 8 -7.16 10.57 -30.10
CA ALA A 8 -7.78 9.24 -30.15
C ALA A 8 -9.02 9.23 -31.04
N ARG A 9 -9.88 10.25 -30.92
CA ARG A 9 -11.09 10.38 -31.74
C ARG A 9 -10.76 10.59 -33.22
N ARG A 10 -9.78 11.44 -33.53
CA ARG A 10 -9.33 11.71 -34.92
C ARG A 10 -8.77 10.46 -35.59
N GLU A 11 -8.10 9.61 -34.82
CA GLU A 11 -7.55 8.34 -35.30
C GLU A 11 -8.55 7.17 -35.23
N GLY A 12 -9.80 7.40 -34.83
CA GLY A 12 -10.82 6.36 -34.74
C GLY A 12 -10.52 5.30 -33.67
N ARG A 13 -9.75 5.64 -32.62
CA ARG A 13 -9.40 4.75 -31.52
C ARG A 13 -10.53 4.67 -30.49
N THR A 14 -10.82 3.47 -30.02
CA THR A 14 -11.64 3.26 -28.81
C THR A 14 -10.83 3.67 -27.57
N VAL A 15 -11.41 4.53 -26.73
CA VAL A 15 -10.82 4.93 -25.45
C VAL A 15 -11.53 4.18 -24.34
N VAL A 16 -10.74 3.52 -23.49
CA VAL A 16 -11.21 2.95 -22.22
C VAL A 16 -10.49 3.66 -21.07
N ALA A 17 -11.25 4.17 -20.11
CA ALA A 17 -10.73 4.65 -18.83
C ALA A 17 -11.10 3.61 -17.76
N LEU A 18 -10.08 3.08 -17.08
CA LEU A 18 -10.21 2.01 -16.10
C LEU A 18 -9.60 2.46 -14.77
N SER A 19 -10.31 2.23 -13.68
CA SER A 19 -9.78 2.22 -12.32
C SER A 19 -9.73 0.78 -11.83
N GLU A 20 -8.60 0.35 -11.26
CA GLU A 20 -8.43 -1.01 -10.75
C GLU A 20 -9.17 -1.23 -9.43
N TYR A 21 -9.29 -0.17 -8.64
CA TYR A 21 -9.96 -0.14 -7.33
C TYR A 21 -10.56 1.25 -7.09
N GLY A 22 -11.44 1.35 -6.10
CA GLY A 22 -11.86 2.63 -5.56
C GLY A 22 -10.93 3.11 -4.44
N ILE A 23 -10.99 4.40 -4.13
CA ILE A 23 -10.28 5.00 -3.00
C ILE A 23 -11.33 5.54 -2.04
N THR A 24 -11.31 5.06 -0.80
CA THR A 24 -12.21 5.48 0.27
C THR A 24 -11.48 6.37 1.26
N ARG A 25 -12.23 7.14 2.05
CA ARG A 25 -11.67 8.04 3.04
C ARG A 25 -11.14 7.26 4.25
N VAL A 26 -9.91 7.57 4.66
CA VAL A 26 -9.31 7.07 5.91
C VAL A 26 -8.70 8.23 6.70
N ASP A 27 -8.54 8.05 8.00
CA ASP A 27 -7.75 8.96 8.84
C ASP A 27 -7.07 8.30 10.04
N ARG A 28 -7.23 6.98 10.22
CA ARG A 28 -6.64 6.22 11.33
C ARG A 28 -5.49 5.31 10.86
N PRO A 29 -4.22 5.71 11.03
CA PRO A 29 -3.08 4.83 10.77
C PRO A 29 -2.97 3.75 11.84
N VAL A 30 -2.63 2.52 11.43
CA VAL A 30 -2.51 1.34 12.29
C VAL A 30 -1.13 0.73 12.14
N ASP A 31 -0.32 0.82 13.19
CA ASP A 31 1.07 0.35 13.19
C ASP A 31 1.17 -1.16 13.48
N ILE A 32 0.75 -1.99 12.53
CA ILE A 32 0.67 -3.46 12.69
C ILE A 32 2.04 -4.07 13.05
N ASN A 33 3.11 -3.63 12.41
CA ASN A 33 4.46 -4.11 12.69
C ASN A 33 4.99 -3.65 14.06
N ARG A 34 4.60 -2.45 14.55
CA ARG A 34 4.93 -2.03 15.92
C ARG A 34 4.21 -2.89 16.96
N ALA A 35 2.98 -3.33 16.69
CA ALA A 35 2.26 -4.25 17.58
C ALA A 35 2.99 -5.61 17.67
N LEU A 36 3.30 -6.22 16.53
CA LEU A 36 4.07 -7.48 16.46
C LEU A 36 5.44 -7.34 17.14
N ARG A 37 6.09 -6.19 17.00
CA ARG A 37 7.36 -5.91 17.65
C ARG A 37 7.24 -5.80 19.16
N ARG A 38 6.23 -5.07 19.68
CA ARG A 38 5.99 -4.98 21.13
C ARG A 38 5.69 -6.34 21.76
N ALA A 39 5.10 -7.25 20.99
CA ALA A 39 4.85 -8.64 21.39
C ALA A 39 6.10 -9.56 21.29
N GLY A 40 7.25 -9.06 20.82
CA GLY A 40 8.47 -9.87 20.65
C GLY A 40 8.35 -10.90 19.52
N LEU A 41 7.55 -10.62 18.50
CA LEU A 41 7.40 -11.48 17.31
C LEU A 41 8.21 -10.95 16.13
N LEU A 42 8.29 -9.63 15.98
CA LEU A 42 9.08 -8.95 14.94
C LEU A 42 10.44 -8.55 15.50
N GLU A 43 11.49 -8.92 14.78
CA GLU A 43 12.88 -8.60 15.11
C GLU A 43 13.45 -7.50 14.22
N VAL A 44 14.32 -6.68 14.81
CA VAL A 44 15.09 -5.67 14.09
C VAL A 44 16.56 -5.79 14.48
N HIS A 45 17.46 -5.55 13.53
CA HIS A 45 18.87 -5.32 13.85
C HIS A 45 19.16 -3.82 13.84
N THR A 46 20.14 -3.40 14.63
CA THR A 46 20.54 -1.99 14.72
C THR A 46 21.85 -1.76 14.00
N GLN A 47 21.89 -0.76 13.13
CA GLN A 47 23.10 -0.31 12.44
C GLN A 47 23.13 1.21 12.44
N ASP A 48 24.21 1.80 12.96
CA ASP A 48 24.40 3.26 13.05
C ASP A 48 23.21 3.97 13.75
N GLY A 49 22.69 3.35 14.82
CA GLY A 49 21.54 3.86 15.58
C GLY A 49 20.17 3.59 14.94
N MET A 50 20.12 3.30 13.64
CA MET A 50 18.89 2.98 12.90
C MET A 50 18.52 1.51 13.06
N GLU A 51 17.22 1.23 13.03
CA GLU A 51 16.65 -0.11 13.13
C GLU A 51 16.21 -0.60 11.76
N TYR A 52 16.57 -1.83 11.41
CA TYR A 52 16.22 -2.47 10.16
C TYR A 52 15.49 -3.78 10.43
N LEU A 53 14.34 -3.99 9.79
CA LEU A 53 13.58 -5.24 9.89
C LEU A 53 14.49 -6.43 9.54
N ASP A 54 14.45 -7.48 10.36
CA ASP A 54 15.07 -8.76 10.06
C ASP A 54 13.96 -9.81 9.86
N PRO A 55 13.54 -10.06 8.60
CA PRO A 55 12.51 -11.06 8.31
C PRO A 55 12.92 -12.48 8.70
N MET A 56 14.23 -12.78 8.73
CA MET A 56 14.74 -14.13 8.98
C MET A 56 14.79 -14.46 10.47
N ALA A 57 15.07 -13.45 11.31
CA ALA A 57 15.02 -13.57 12.75
C ALA A 57 13.59 -13.44 13.30
N SER A 58 12.71 -12.69 12.62
CA SER A 58 11.32 -12.49 13.02
C SER A 58 10.54 -13.81 13.04
N ARG A 59 9.75 -14.01 14.10
CA ARG A 59 8.74 -15.07 14.19
C ARG A 59 7.49 -14.69 13.42
N ALA A 60 7.12 -13.41 13.46
CA ALA A 60 6.10 -12.86 12.58
C ALA A 60 6.39 -11.41 12.19
N PHE A 61 6.04 -11.02 10.97
CA PHE A 61 6.06 -9.64 10.50
C PHE A 61 4.98 -9.44 9.43
N ALA A 62 4.56 -8.20 9.22
CA ALA A 62 3.58 -7.83 8.22
C ALA A 62 4.20 -7.09 7.05
N VAL A 63 3.69 -7.37 5.85
CA VAL A 63 3.85 -6.53 4.65
C VAL A 63 2.54 -5.78 4.45
N ALA A 64 2.56 -4.47 4.67
CA ALA A 64 1.37 -3.61 4.72
C ALA A 64 1.20 -2.83 3.41
N ASP A 65 0.02 -2.92 2.79
CA ASP A 65 -0.34 -2.13 1.62
C ASP A 65 -1.75 -1.57 1.82
N HIS A 66 -1.80 -0.31 2.24
CA HIS A 66 -3.06 0.39 2.52
C HIS A 66 -3.94 -0.34 3.54
N GLN A 67 -5.17 -0.75 3.18
CA GLN A 67 -6.14 -1.38 4.08
C GLN A 67 -6.00 -2.91 4.14
N LEU A 68 -4.93 -3.46 3.57
CA LEU A 68 -4.58 -4.87 3.60
C LEU A 68 -3.16 -5.06 4.15
N ALA A 69 -2.95 -6.08 4.97
CA ALA A 69 -1.61 -6.48 5.37
C ALA A 69 -1.47 -8.01 5.36
N HIS A 70 -0.45 -8.52 4.68
CA HIS A 70 -0.09 -9.93 4.75
C HIS A 70 0.84 -10.14 5.94
N ILE A 71 0.44 -10.98 6.90
CA ILE A 71 1.25 -11.31 8.07
C ILE A 71 1.90 -12.67 7.83
N TYR A 72 3.21 -12.65 7.68
CA TYR A 72 4.04 -13.84 7.56
C TYR A 72 4.41 -14.33 8.95
N VAL A 73 4.13 -15.59 9.22
CA VAL A 73 4.42 -16.29 10.47
C VAL A 73 5.35 -17.46 10.13
N ARG A 74 6.57 -17.41 10.67
CA ARG A 74 7.65 -18.30 10.28
C ARG A 74 7.35 -19.77 10.58
N ARG A 75 6.67 -20.05 11.69
CA ARG A 75 6.35 -21.41 12.14
C ARG A 75 4.92 -21.52 12.64
N PRO A 76 4.22 -22.65 12.40
CA PRO A 76 2.83 -22.82 12.83
C PRO A 76 2.60 -22.61 14.33
N GLU A 77 3.57 -22.94 15.18
CA GLU A 77 3.46 -22.73 16.64
C GLU A 77 3.37 -21.26 17.07
N ASP A 78 3.82 -20.31 16.24
CA ASP A 78 3.77 -18.88 16.52
C ASP A 78 2.44 -18.23 16.09
N LEU A 79 1.53 -18.98 15.44
CA LEU A 79 0.26 -18.46 14.93
C LEU A 79 -0.62 -17.89 16.03
N GLU A 80 -0.80 -18.62 17.14
CA GLU A 80 -1.68 -18.18 18.21
C GLU A 80 -1.14 -16.92 18.90
N ALA A 81 0.17 -16.88 19.14
CA ALA A 81 0.83 -15.69 19.69
C ALA A 81 0.69 -14.48 18.75
N THR A 82 0.74 -14.71 17.44
CA THR A 82 0.54 -13.66 16.43
C THR A 82 -0.89 -13.15 16.41
N ARG A 83 -1.89 -14.05 16.48
CA ARG A 83 -3.30 -13.65 16.58
C ARG A 83 -3.55 -12.86 17.86
N GLU A 84 -3.00 -13.32 18.99
CA GLU A 84 -3.14 -12.65 20.28
C GLU A 84 -2.53 -11.24 20.27
N ALA A 85 -1.34 -11.08 19.68
CA ALA A 85 -0.68 -9.78 19.56
C ALA A 85 -1.48 -8.75 18.72
N LEU A 86 -2.35 -9.24 17.84
CA LEU A 86 -3.17 -8.41 16.94
C LEU A 86 -4.64 -8.31 17.37
N ARG A 87 -5.10 -9.14 18.32
CA ARG A 87 -6.51 -9.25 18.72
C ARG A 87 -7.12 -7.91 19.13
N ASP A 88 -6.40 -7.16 19.96
CA ASP A 88 -6.86 -5.90 20.52
C ASP A 88 -6.32 -4.67 19.76
N LEU A 89 -5.64 -4.88 18.63
CA LEU A 89 -5.13 -3.78 17.82
C LEU A 89 -6.30 -3.09 17.09
N GLN A 90 -6.73 -1.95 17.63
CA GLN A 90 -7.79 -1.14 17.03
C GLN A 90 -7.45 -0.76 15.58
N GLY A 91 -8.44 -0.88 14.69
CA GLY A 91 -8.27 -0.60 13.26
C GLY A 91 -8.11 -1.84 12.39
N ILE A 92 -8.04 -3.04 12.98
CA ILE A 92 -8.21 -4.32 12.26
C ILE A 92 -9.69 -4.72 12.35
N GLU A 93 -10.35 -4.80 11.18
CA GLU A 93 -11.73 -5.30 11.07
C GLU A 93 -11.74 -6.83 11.10
N GLN A 94 -10.84 -7.43 10.33
CA GLN A 94 -10.80 -8.88 10.14
C GLN A 94 -9.35 -9.37 10.10
N LEU A 95 -9.11 -10.51 10.73
CA LEU A 95 -7.85 -11.25 10.63
C LEU A 95 -8.16 -12.60 9.98
N LEU A 96 -7.97 -12.66 8.66
CA LEU A 96 -8.29 -13.82 7.83
C LEU A 96 -7.21 -14.88 8.00
N ASP A 97 -7.65 -16.10 8.31
CA ASP A 97 -6.82 -17.30 8.26
C ASP A 97 -7.07 -18.10 6.99
N ASP A 98 -6.70 -19.37 6.93
CA ASP A 98 -6.79 -20.17 5.71
C ASP A 98 -8.20 -20.23 5.12
N GLU A 99 -9.23 -20.43 5.96
CA GLU A 99 -10.61 -20.46 5.49
C GLU A 99 -11.09 -19.05 5.11
N GLY A 100 -10.72 -18.02 5.89
CA GLY A 100 -11.01 -16.62 5.57
C GLY A 100 -10.39 -16.18 4.23
N LYS A 101 -9.12 -16.53 3.99
CA LYS A 101 -8.39 -16.25 2.75
C LYS A 101 -9.06 -16.93 1.57
N LYS A 102 -9.46 -18.20 1.67
CA LYS A 102 -10.18 -18.92 0.61
C LYS A 102 -11.50 -18.23 0.26
N ALA A 103 -12.28 -17.87 1.27
CA ALA A 103 -13.56 -17.19 1.08
C ALA A 103 -13.43 -15.84 0.34
N HIS A 104 -12.28 -15.16 0.50
CA HIS A 104 -11.98 -13.88 -0.14
C HIS A 104 -11.12 -14.00 -1.43
N GLY A 105 -10.79 -15.22 -1.87
CA GLY A 105 -9.93 -15.44 -3.04
C GLY A 105 -8.45 -15.04 -2.83
N LEU A 106 -7.99 -15.00 -1.58
CA LEU A 106 -6.63 -14.64 -1.16
C LEU A 106 -5.78 -15.86 -0.80
N ASP A 107 -6.29 -17.08 -0.96
CA ASP A 107 -5.53 -18.33 -0.73
C ASP A 107 -4.52 -18.54 -1.86
N HIS A 108 -3.36 -17.93 -1.72
CA HIS A 108 -2.27 -17.95 -2.68
C HIS A 108 -0.95 -18.25 -1.95
N PRO A 109 0.00 -19.00 -2.55
CA PRO A 109 1.28 -19.34 -1.90
C PRO A 109 2.17 -18.15 -1.49
N ARG A 110 1.81 -16.93 -1.93
CA ARG A 110 2.50 -15.68 -1.55
C ARG A 110 1.76 -14.89 -0.49
N SER A 111 0.54 -15.27 -0.14
CA SER A 111 -0.18 -14.66 0.97
C SER A 111 0.47 -15.10 2.28
N GLY A 112 0.55 -14.19 3.24
CA GLY A 112 0.92 -14.54 4.60
C GLY A 112 0.00 -15.60 5.21
N GLU A 113 0.46 -16.23 6.28
CA GLU A 113 -0.30 -17.19 7.06
C GLU A 113 -1.61 -16.55 7.57
N LEU A 114 -1.58 -15.25 7.87
CA LEU A 114 -2.77 -14.44 8.14
C LEU A 114 -2.82 -13.23 7.19
N VAL A 115 -4.02 -12.71 6.94
CA VAL A 115 -4.23 -11.43 6.24
C VAL A 115 -5.11 -10.53 7.10
N ALA A 116 -4.62 -9.36 7.45
CA ALA A 116 -5.42 -8.34 8.14
C ALA A 116 -6.12 -7.44 7.11
N VAL A 117 -7.40 -7.19 7.35
CA VAL A 117 -8.21 -6.19 6.65
C VAL A 117 -8.51 -5.08 7.64
N ALA A 118 -8.24 -3.83 7.24
CA ALA A 118 -8.45 -2.68 8.11
C ALA A 118 -9.94 -2.32 8.22
N ASP A 119 -10.30 -1.68 9.33
CA ASP A 119 -11.57 -0.97 9.46
C ASP A 119 -11.74 0.05 8.31
N PRO A 120 -12.99 0.42 7.95
CA PRO A 120 -13.26 1.30 6.82
C PRO A 120 -12.49 2.64 6.83
N ASP A 121 -12.27 3.21 8.02
CA ASP A 121 -11.59 4.49 8.25
C ASP A 121 -10.09 4.34 8.56
N ALA A 122 -9.58 3.11 8.59
CA ALA A 122 -8.22 2.78 8.99
C ALA A 122 -7.36 2.28 7.83
N TRP A 123 -6.04 2.37 7.99
CA TRP A 123 -5.05 1.81 7.06
C TRP A 123 -3.78 1.41 7.81
N PHE A 124 -3.01 0.46 7.28
CA PHE A 124 -1.82 -0.08 7.93
C PHE A 124 -0.55 0.65 7.50
N THR A 125 0.25 1.07 8.48
CA THR A 125 1.63 1.53 8.20
C THR A 125 2.56 0.32 8.16
N TYR A 126 3.66 0.43 7.41
CA TYR A 126 4.71 -0.60 7.44
C TYR A 126 5.66 -0.46 8.64
N TYR A 127 5.53 0.62 9.42
CA TYR A 127 6.53 1.05 10.41
C TYR A 127 6.76 -0.02 11.47
N TYR A 128 8.03 -0.33 11.72
CA TYR A 128 8.45 -1.32 12.72
C TYR A 128 9.39 -0.73 13.78
N TRP A 129 9.94 0.46 13.58
CA TRP A 129 10.70 1.17 14.61
C TRP A 129 9.73 1.70 15.68
N LEU A 130 10.10 1.61 16.96
CA LEU A 130 9.27 2.10 18.07
C LEU A 130 9.58 3.57 18.43
N ASP A 131 10.70 4.09 17.94
CA ASP A 131 11.16 5.46 18.12
C ASP A 131 11.61 6.00 16.75
N ASP A 132 11.02 7.12 16.32
CA ASP A 132 11.30 7.74 15.02
C ASP A 132 12.75 8.21 14.90
N ALA A 133 13.45 8.46 16.02
CA ALA A 133 14.88 8.75 16.01
C ALA A 133 15.73 7.55 15.54
N ARG A 134 15.15 6.34 15.53
CA ARG A 134 15.76 5.09 15.08
C ARG A 134 15.22 4.61 13.73
N ALA A 135 14.37 5.39 13.08
CA ALA A 135 13.85 5.05 11.75
C ALA A 135 15.00 4.86 10.74
N PRO A 136 14.91 3.90 9.81
CA PRO A 136 15.86 3.77 8.72
C PRO A 136 15.98 5.06 7.89
N ASP A 137 17.15 5.33 7.36
CA ASP A 137 17.39 6.48 6.49
C ASP A 137 16.47 6.53 5.26
N PHE A 138 16.09 5.37 4.73
CA PHE A 138 15.18 5.24 3.60
C PHE A 138 13.72 5.60 3.94
N ALA A 139 13.34 5.65 5.22
CA ALA A 139 11.96 5.94 5.61
C ALA A 139 11.54 7.35 5.15
N GLN A 140 12.47 8.31 5.16
CA GLN A 140 12.25 9.69 4.71
C GLN A 140 12.52 9.90 3.21
N LEU A 141 12.71 8.82 2.45
CA LEU A 141 12.91 8.83 1.01
C LEU A 141 11.72 8.18 0.28
N VAL A 142 11.64 8.44 -1.02
CA VAL A 142 10.86 7.62 -1.95
C VAL A 142 11.69 6.37 -2.23
N GLU A 143 11.39 5.26 -1.57
CA GLU A 143 12.14 4.00 -1.72
C GLU A 143 11.24 2.77 -1.56
N ILE A 144 10.54 2.48 -2.64
CA ILE A 144 9.56 1.41 -2.77
C ILE A 144 10.13 -0.01 -2.58
N HIS A 145 11.46 -0.21 -2.66
CA HIS A 145 12.04 -1.57 -2.60
C HIS A 145 12.48 -1.99 -1.21
N ARG A 146 12.68 -1.05 -0.28
CA ARG A 146 13.17 -1.34 1.09
C ARG A 146 12.07 -1.31 2.14
N LYS A 147 10.92 -0.74 1.81
CA LYS A 147 9.76 -0.69 2.69
C LYS A 147 9.01 -2.01 2.57
N PRO A 148 8.79 -2.77 3.66
CA PRO A 148 8.00 -4.00 3.64
C PRO A 148 6.51 -3.67 3.49
N GLY A 149 6.13 -3.13 2.34
CA GLY A 149 4.83 -2.55 2.10
C GLY A 149 4.85 -1.31 1.23
N TYR A 150 3.67 -0.75 0.98
CA TYR A 150 3.50 0.55 0.34
C TYR A 150 3.41 1.65 1.39
N ASP A 151 4.05 2.78 1.13
CA ASP A 151 4.04 3.94 2.01
C ASP A 151 3.42 5.15 1.30
N PRO A 152 2.11 5.40 1.46
CA PRO A 152 1.43 6.50 0.78
C PRO A 152 1.95 7.87 1.19
N VAL A 153 2.69 8.00 2.31
CA VAL A 153 3.23 9.31 2.70
C VAL A 153 4.38 9.77 1.81
N GLU A 154 4.95 8.88 0.98
CA GLU A 154 5.96 9.22 -0.04
C GLU A 154 5.45 10.26 -1.05
N LEU A 155 4.12 10.39 -1.19
CA LEU A 155 3.48 11.39 -2.05
C LEU A 155 3.51 12.80 -1.46
N PHE A 156 3.98 12.97 -0.23
CA PHE A 156 3.98 14.22 0.51
C PHE A 156 5.41 14.72 0.79
N LEU A 157 5.55 16.04 0.81
CA LEU A 157 6.66 16.68 1.50
C LEU A 157 6.29 16.78 2.98
N ASP A 158 7.26 16.51 3.85
CA ASP A 158 7.08 16.55 5.30
C ASP A 158 6.47 17.88 5.75
N PRO A 159 5.21 17.90 6.20
CA PRO A 159 4.53 19.12 6.57
C PRO A 159 5.04 19.70 7.89
N GLN A 160 5.76 18.91 8.70
CA GLN A 160 6.30 19.35 9.98
C GLN A 160 7.68 20.00 9.82
N ASP A 161 8.33 19.86 8.66
CA ASP A 161 9.61 20.50 8.35
C ASP A 161 9.44 21.80 7.56
N PRO A 162 9.60 22.99 8.18
CA PRO A 162 9.43 24.27 7.50
C PRO A 162 10.47 24.51 6.39
N TYR A 163 11.57 23.77 6.37
CA TYR A 163 12.65 23.88 5.37
C TYR A 163 12.60 22.76 4.32
N VAL A 164 11.57 21.91 4.29
CA VAL A 164 11.49 20.74 3.42
C VAL A 164 11.71 21.08 1.94
N ARG A 165 11.16 22.21 1.47
CA ARG A 165 11.34 22.69 0.08
C ARG A 165 12.77 23.14 -0.20
N VAL A 166 13.44 23.75 0.78
CA VAL A 166 14.85 24.14 0.67
C VAL A 166 15.74 22.90 0.63
N LYS A 167 15.46 21.88 1.46
CA LYS A 167 16.15 20.58 1.40
C LYS A 167 15.99 19.94 0.02
N ALA A 168 14.77 19.92 -0.52
CA ALA A 168 14.49 19.39 -1.87
C ALA A 168 15.28 20.14 -2.96
N ALA A 169 15.22 21.48 -2.96
CA ALA A 169 15.96 22.31 -3.92
C ALA A 169 17.48 22.09 -3.83
N THR A 170 18.02 22.00 -2.62
CA THR A 170 19.44 21.73 -2.37
C THR A 170 19.85 20.35 -2.85
N ALA A 171 19.01 19.32 -2.63
CA ALA A 171 19.24 17.98 -3.14
C ALA A 171 19.26 17.95 -4.68
N VAL A 172 18.34 18.67 -5.34
CA VAL A 172 18.32 18.81 -6.82
C VAL A 172 19.56 19.54 -7.33
N ALA A 173 20.00 20.60 -6.66
CA ALA A 173 21.23 21.32 -7.03
C ALA A 173 22.46 20.40 -6.94
N ARG A 174 22.62 19.67 -5.83
CA ARG A 174 23.70 18.67 -5.67
C ARG A 174 23.66 17.59 -6.74
N LYS A 175 22.46 17.07 -7.06
CA LYS A 175 22.25 16.12 -8.16
C LYS A 175 22.76 16.68 -9.49
N LYS A 176 22.37 17.91 -9.83
CA LYS A 176 22.79 18.58 -11.08
C LYS A 176 24.30 18.83 -11.14
N LEU A 177 24.95 19.02 -9.99
CA LEU A 177 26.40 19.20 -9.87
C LEU A 177 27.18 17.87 -9.83
N GLY A 178 26.52 16.72 -9.97
CA GLY A 178 27.16 15.40 -9.92
C GLY A 178 27.63 14.98 -8.52
N MET A 179 27.19 15.69 -7.47
CA MET A 179 27.54 15.37 -6.09
C MET A 179 26.61 14.30 -5.54
N ARG A 180 27.11 13.49 -4.59
CA ARG A 180 26.25 12.62 -3.78
C ARG A 180 25.20 13.46 -3.05
N TYR A 181 23.95 13.02 -3.06
CA TYR A 181 22.83 13.72 -2.45
C TYR A 181 21.86 12.72 -1.80
N ARG A 182 21.05 13.20 -0.85
CA ARG A 182 19.92 12.50 -0.25
C ARG A 182 18.75 13.47 -0.22
N MET A 183 17.58 13.06 -0.70
CA MET A 183 16.36 13.87 -0.69
C MET A 183 15.44 13.37 0.44
N ALA A 184 15.86 13.61 1.69
CA ALA A 184 15.11 13.25 2.88
C ALA A 184 14.02 14.31 3.13
N VAL A 185 12.86 14.08 2.51
CA VAL A 185 11.73 15.03 2.49
C VAL A 185 10.39 14.38 2.75
N VAL A 186 10.33 13.05 2.83
CA VAL A 186 9.10 12.30 3.16
C VAL A 186 8.90 12.32 4.68
N PRO A 187 7.69 12.58 5.19
CA PRO A 187 7.43 12.58 6.64
C PRO A 187 7.53 11.17 7.23
N LEU A 188 7.80 11.09 8.53
CA LEU A 188 7.57 9.87 9.32
C LEU A 188 6.16 9.86 9.95
N ASP A 189 5.48 11.01 9.96
CA ASP A 189 4.10 11.16 10.43
C ASP A 189 3.12 10.67 9.34
N PRO A 190 2.29 9.64 9.63
CA PRO A 190 1.30 9.11 8.70
C PRO A 190 0.01 9.94 8.59
N SER A 191 -0.16 10.99 9.41
CA SER A 191 -1.38 11.82 9.46
C SER A 191 -1.82 12.54 8.17
N PRO A 192 -0.95 12.79 7.15
CA PRO A 192 -1.39 13.41 5.89
C PRO A 192 -2.32 12.54 5.03
N ILE A 193 -2.35 11.22 5.27
CA ILE A 193 -3.14 10.30 4.45
C ILE A 193 -4.63 10.45 4.75
N ARG A 194 -5.40 10.68 3.67
CA ARG A 194 -6.86 10.87 3.71
C ARG A 194 -7.65 9.92 2.83
N GLY A 195 -6.97 9.11 2.02
CA GLY A 195 -7.57 8.16 1.11
C GLY A 195 -6.76 6.87 1.06
N SER A 196 -7.43 5.72 1.00
CA SER A 196 -6.80 4.40 1.00
C SER A 196 -7.63 3.41 0.17
N HIS A 197 -7.10 2.20 -0.01
CA HIS A 197 -7.76 1.13 -0.76
C HIS A 197 -7.34 -0.25 -0.25
N GLY A 198 -7.82 -1.31 -0.91
CA GLY A 198 -7.43 -2.70 -0.63
C GLY A 198 -8.54 -3.53 -0.01
N ARG A 199 -9.42 -2.92 0.80
CA ARG A 199 -10.64 -3.60 1.25
C ARG A 199 -11.69 -3.67 0.14
N LEU A 200 -12.64 -4.59 0.26
CA LEU A 200 -13.80 -4.63 -0.62
C LEU A 200 -14.65 -3.35 -0.42
N PRO A 201 -15.11 -2.72 -1.51
CA PRO A 201 -15.95 -1.52 -1.42
C PRO A 201 -17.29 -1.86 -0.74
N GLN A 202 -17.85 -0.91 0.02
CA GLN A 202 -19.15 -1.11 0.69
C GLN A 202 -20.33 -0.91 -0.25
N SER A 203 -20.11 -0.25 -1.39
CA SER A 203 -21.11 0.01 -2.42
C SER A 203 -20.45 0.13 -3.79
N ASP A 204 -21.25 0.04 -4.85
CA ASP A 204 -20.77 0.21 -6.23
C ASP A 204 -20.21 1.62 -6.51
N GLU A 205 -20.66 2.64 -5.75
CA GLU A 205 -20.18 4.03 -5.88
C GLU A 205 -18.74 4.22 -5.39
N GLU A 206 -18.29 3.36 -4.48
CA GLU A 206 -16.92 3.35 -3.94
C GLU A 206 -16.03 2.31 -4.65
N GLY A 207 -16.55 1.64 -5.68
CA GLY A 207 -15.86 0.59 -6.41
C GLY A 207 -14.98 1.07 -7.57
N PRO A 208 -14.29 0.13 -8.24
CA PRO A 208 -13.59 0.41 -9.49
C PRO A 208 -14.56 0.84 -10.61
N LEU A 209 -14.07 1.67 -11.52
CA LEU A 209 -14.84 2.20 -12.65
C LEU A 209 -14.24 1.74 -13.97
N ILE A 210 -15.10 1.40 -14.93
CA ILE A 210 -14.73 1.26 -16.33
C ILE A 210 -15.65 2.11 -17.21
N LEU A 211 -15.05 2.96 -18.04
CA LEU A 211 -15.74 3.80 -19.02
C LEU A 211 -15.19 3.50 -20.40
N CYS A 212 -16.06 3.48 -21.41
CA CYS A 212 -15.68 3.25 -22.79
C CYS A 212 -16.30 4.32 -23.71
N SER A 213 -15.52 4.84 -24.65
CA SER A 213 -16.01 5.79 -25.65
C SER A 213 -16.97 5.16 -26.67
N THR A 214 -16.96 3.84 -26.79
CA THR A 214 -17.86 3.09 -27.68
C THR A 214 -19.17 2.80 -26.95
N PRO A 215 -20.31 3.33 -27.44
CA PRO A 215 -21.61 3.07 -26.82
C PRO A 215 -21.91 1.58 -26.76
N HIS A 216 -22.49 1.13 -25.64
CA HIS A 216 -22.92 -0.25 -25.44
C HIS A 216 -21.80 -1.30 -25.59
N ALA A 217 -20.53 -0.92 -25.36
CA ALA A 217 -19.39 -1.85 -25.32
C ALA A 217 -19.57 -2.99 -24.29
N PHE A 218 -20.34 -2.73 -23.24
CA PHE A 218 -20.79 -3.70 -22.23
C PHE A 218 -22.14 -3.22 -21.68
N THR A 219 -22.96 -4.14 -21.17
CA THR A 219 -24.35 -3.88 -20.75
C THR A 219 -24.57 -3.97 -19.24
N GLY A 220 -23.52 -4.26 -18.48
CA GLY A 220 -23.57 -4.42 -17.02
C GLY A 220 -22.18 -4.44 -16.40
N PRO A 221 -22.05 -4.88 -15.14
CA PRO A 221 -20.77 -5.02 -14.46
C PRO A 221 -19.80 -5.90 -15.26
N VAL A 222 -18.54 -5.48 -15.30
CA VAL A 222 -17.44 -6.23 -15.93
C VAL A 222 -16.56 -6.76 -14.81
N ARG A 223 -16.32 -8.07 -14.76
CA ARG A 223 -15.40 -8.61 -13.76
C ARG A 223 -13.98 -8.18 -14.09
N ALA A 224 -13.14 -7.93 -13.08
CA ALA A 224 -11.73 -7.57 -13.29
C ALA A 224 -10.99 -8.60 -14.19
N THR A 225 -11.33 -9.88 -14.08
CA THR A 225 -10.76 -10.98 -14.89
C THR A 225 -11.21 -10.96 -16.36
N GLU A 226 -12.27 -10.22 -16.70
CA GLU A 226 -12.81 -10.10 -18.05
C GLU A 226 -12.27 -8.87 -18.79
N VAL A 227 -11.69 -7.91 -18.06
CA VAL A 227 -11.19 -6.64 -18.62
C VAL A 227 -10.22 -6.89 -19.78
N LYS A 228 -9.29 -7.84 -19.65
CA LYS A 228 -8.35 -8.16 -20.73
C LYS A 228 -9.10 -8.59 -22.01
N SER A 229 -10.06 -9.50 -21.89
CA SER A 229 -10.84 -10.00 -23.03
C SER A 229 -11.67 -8.89 -23.66
N LEU A 230 -12.27 -8.03 -22.84
CA LEU A 230 -12.99 -6.84 -23.30
C LEU A 230 -12.08 -5.90 -24.10
N LEU A 231 -10.89 -5.60 -23.59
CA LEU A 231 -9.93 -4.72 -24.29
C LEU A 231 -9.47 -5.30 -25.63
N LEU A 232 -9.23 -6.62 -25.71
CA LEU A 232 -8.89 -7.30 -26.96
C LEU A 232 -10.04 -7.22 -27.96
N GLN A 233 -11.27 -7.51 -27.53
CA GLN A 233 -12.46 -7.40 -28.37
C GLN A 233 -12.65 -5.97 -28.90
N LEU A 234 -12.48 -4.95 -28.06
CA LEU A 234 -12.58 -3.54 -28.46
C LEU A 234 -11.47 -3.11 -29.43
N ALA A 235 -10.34 -3.81 -29.42
CA ALA A 235 -9.24 -3.62 -30.36
C ALA A 235 -9.40 -4.43 -31.66
N GLY A 236 -10.46 -5.24 -31.80
CA GLY A 236 -10.67 -6.13 -32.95
C GLY A 236 -9.71 -7.33 -32.96
N LEU A 237 -9.18 -7.71 -31.80
CA LEU A 237 -8.28 -8.85 -31.62
C LEU A 237 -9.06 -9.97 -30.92
N HIS A 238 -9.06 -11.16 -31.54
CA HIS A 238 -9.73 -12.36 -31.02
C HIS A 238 -8.71 -13.35 -30.46
#